data_AF-A0A382QYT8-F1
#
_entry.id   AF-A0A382QYT8-F1
#
_cell.length_a   1.000
_cell.length_b   1.000
_cell.length_c   1.000
_cell.angle_alpha   90.00
_cell.angle_beta   90.00
_cell.angle_gamma   90.00
#
_symmetry.space_group_name_H-M   'P 1'
#
loop_
_entity.id
_entity.type
_entity.pdbx_description
1 polymer ?
#
loop_
_entity_poly.entity_id
_entity_poly.type
_entity_poly.pdbx_seq_one_letter_code
_entity_poly.pdbx_strand_id
1 'polypeptide(L)'
;MKPDITSANRILSRKIRMCQNKICFLFLQGLILFAYPSLGSGQSLTINLERLKSISPDSQVIIDTRSKYKYLLGHIPNAIHIGKWQDYTKKVNGIKGLLIEDPKFIVTRLKRYGIHPNKSIVIYGEPNDPWREDGRFFWMFERFGFNKVSIFEGG
;
A
#
# COMPACT_ATOMS: atom_id res chain seq x y z
N MET A 1 27.73 60.61 -25.41
CA MET A 1 26.41 60.25 -24.83
C MET A 1 26.34 58.75 -24.73
N LYS A 2 26.21 58.17 -23.53
CA LYS A 2 26.07 56.72 -23.36
C LYS A 2 24.64 56.33 -23.77
N PRO A 3 24.43 55.25 -24.55
CA PRO A 3 23.09 54.77 -24.87
C PRO A 3 22.41 54.30 -23.58
N ASP A 4 21.21 54.84 -23.34
CA ASP A 4 20.35 54.48 -22.22
C ASP A 4 19.80 53.07 -22.44
N ILE A 5 20.27 52.11 -21.63
CA ILE A 5 19.92 50.69 -21.69
C ILE A 5 18.66 50.34 -20.87
N THR A 6 17.94 51.33 -20.35
CA THR A 6 16.84 51.11 -19.40
C THR A 6 15.48 50.81 -20.04
N SER A 7 15.34 50.91 -21.37
CA SER A 7 14.02 50.76 -22.05
C SER A 7 13.73 49.37 -22.62
N ALA A 8 14.71 48.45 -22.64
CA ALA A 8 14.57 47.18 -23.37
C ALA A 8 13.59 46.16 -22.75
N ASN A 9 13.12 46.38 -21.52
CA ASN A 9 12.48 45.29 -20.75
C ASN A 9 10.95 45.33 -20.59
N ARG A 10 10.19 46.25 -21.20
CA ARG A 10 8.75 46.33 -20.86
C ARG A 10 7.74 46.72 -21.95
N ILE A 11 7.85 46.28 -23.21
CA ILE A 11 6.67 46.34 -24.12
C ILE A 11 6.61 45.12 -25.06
N LEU A 12 6.20 43.96 -24.55
CA LEU A 12 5.71 42.90 -25.43
C LEU A 12 4.41 43.39 -26.10
N SER A 13 4.34 43.30 -27.44
CA SER A 13 3.15 43.69 -28.21
C SER A 13 1.92 42.91 -27.74
N ARG A 14 0.73 43.52 -27.83
CA ARG A 14 -0.55 42.88 -27.45
C ARG A 14 -0.72 41.48 -28.06
N LYS A 15 -0.25 41.28 -29.29
CA LYS A 15 -0.28 39.98 -29.98
C LYS A 15 0.58 38.90 -29.30
N ILE A 16 1.74 39.28 -28.77
CA ILE A 16 2.67 38.34 -28.10
C ILE A 16 2.12 37.93 -26.73
N ARG A 17 1.56 38.88 -25.96
CA ARG A 17 0.87 38.56 -24.70
C ARG A 17 -0.30 37.60 -24.89
N MET A 18 -1.08 37.76 -25.96
CA MET A 18 -2.19 36.86 -26.24
C MET A 18 -1.72 35.45 -26.63
N CYS A 19 -0.62 35.34 -27.37
CA CYS A 19 -0.04 34.04 -27.73
C CYS A 19 0.57 33.34 -26.51
N GLN A 20 1.31 34.06 -25.66
CA GLN A 20 1.84 33.55 -24.40
C GLN A 20 0.72 33.07 -23.45
N ASN A 21 -0.34 33.86 -23.29
CA ASN A 21 -1.48 33.45 -22.46
C ASN A 21 -2.17 32.19 -22.97
N LYS A 22 -2.31 32.03 -24.30
CA LYS A 22 -2.89 30.81 -24.91
C LYS A 22 -2.01 29.58 -24.72
N ILE A 23 -0.69 29.73 -24.87
CA ILE A 23 0.28 28.64 -24.65
C ILE A 23 0.29 28.23 -23.18
N CYS A 24 0.30 29.19 -22.24
CA CYS A 24 0.17 28.89 -20.82
C CYS A 24 -1.17 28.20 -20.49
N PHE A 25 -2.28 28.60 -21.12
CA PHE A 25 -3.59 27.96 -20.92
C PHE A 25 -3.61 26.52 -21.42
N LEU A 26 -3.00 26.24 -22.58
CA LEU A 26 -2.89 24.90 -23.15
C LEU A 26 -1.98 23.99 -22.29
N PHE A 27 -0.88 24.53 -21.76
CA PHE A 27 -0.05 23.81 -20.79
C PHE A 27 -0.80 23.53 -19.48
N LEU A 28 -1.60 24.49 -18.99
CA LEU A 28 -2.39 24.33 -17.76
C LEU A 28 -3.51 23.29 -17.93
N GLN A 29 -4.19 23.25 -19.09
CA GLN A 29 -5.19 22.22 -19.40
C GLN A 29 -4.55 20.84 -19.58
N GLY A 30 -3.36 20.75 -20.16
CA GLY A 30 -2.59 19.51 -20.25
C GLY A 30 -2.26 18.93 -18.86
N LEU A 31 -1.84 19.78 -17.92
CA LEU A 31 -1.56 19.39 -16.53
C LEU A 31 -2.80 18.84 -15.80
N ILE A 32 -4.00 19.34 -16.09
CA ILE A 32 -5.24 18.85 -15.48
C ILE A 32 -5.65 17.48 -16.03
N LEU A 33 -5.31 17.16 -17.29
CA LEU A 33 -5.55 15.83 -17.88
C LEU A 33 -4.57 14.76 -17.38
N PHE A 34 -3.38 15.14 -16.91
CA PHE A 34 -2.40 14.23 -16.28
C PHE A 34 -2.52 14.15 -14.75
N ALA A 35 -3.23 15.11 -14.14
CA ALA A 35 -3.65 15.02 -12.75
C ALA A 35 -4.89 14.11 -12.68
N TYR A 36 -4.68 12.80 -12.86
CA TYR A 36 -5.63 11.85 -12.34
C TYR A 36 -5.86 12.21 -10.87
N PRO A 37 -7.11 12.31 -10.39
CA PRO A 37 -7.31 12.24 -8.96
C PRO A 37 -6.68 10.90 -8.58
N SER A 38 -5.60 10.94 -7.80
CA SER A 38 -5.30 9.81 -6.96
C SER A 38 -6.57 9.59 -6.18
N LEU A 39 -7.37 8.58 -6.56
CA LEU A 39 -8.42 8.04 -5.72
C LEU A 39 -7.72 7.37 -4.54
N GLY A 40 -7.03 8.18 -3.74
CA GLY A 40 -6.71 7.87 -2.38
C GLY A 40 -8.02 7.99 -1.61
N SER A 41 -8.97 7.09 -1.88
CA SER A 41 -9.79 6.63 -0.78
C SER A 41 -8.75 6.06 0.18
N GLY A 42 -8.43 6.77 1.27
CA GLY A 42 -7.61 6.21 2.33
C GLY A 42 -8.30 4.94 2.76
N GLN A 43 -7.84 3.81 2.22
CA GLN A 43 -8.46 2.53 2.52
C GLN A 43 -8.18 2.32 3.99
N SER A 44 -9.23 2.21 4.79
CA SER A 44 -9.06 2.03 6.23
C SER A 44 -8.08 0.89 6.47
N LEU A 45 -6.97 1.19 7.15
CA LEU A 45 -5.93 0.22 7.50
C LEU A 45 -6.44 -0.82 8.49
N THR A 46 -7.60 -0.55 9.10
CA THR A 46 -8.32 -1.44 9.98
C THR A 46 -9.67 -1.86 9.40
N ILE A 47 -10.15 -3.03 9.84
CA ILE A 47 -11.47 -3.57 9.49
C ILE A 47 -12.17 -4.08 10.74
N ASN A 48 -13.42 -3.66 10.94
CA ASN A 48 -14.26 -4.12 12.03
C ASN A 48 -15.05 -5.40 11.66
N LEU A 49 -15.73 -6.00 12.64
CA LEU A 49 -16.47 -7.24 12.46
C LEU A 49 -17.61 -7.16 11.42
N GLU A 50 -18.37 -6.06 11.42
CA GLU A 50 -19.49 -5.90 10.48
C GLU A 50 -19.00 -5.85 9.04
N ARG A 51 -17.94 -5.09 8.79
CA ARG A 51 -17.31 -4.98 7.47
C ARG A 51 -16.59 -6.27 7.07
N LEU A 52 -15.99 -6.99 8.02
CA LEU A 52 -15.39 -8.30 7.75
C LEU A 52 -16.44 -9.30 7.24
N LYS A 53 -17.62 -9.31 7.88
CA LYS A 53 -18.73 -10.20 7.53
C LYS A 53 -19.41 -9.84 6.21
N SER A 54 -19.33 -8.57 5.76
CA SER A 54 -19.92 -8.15 4.50
C SER A 54 -19.10 -8.53 3.27
N ILE A 55 -17.83 -8.91 3.44
CA ILE A 55 -16.97 -9.38 2.36
C ILE A 55 -17.22 -10.88 2.12
N SER A 56 -17.49 -11.26 0.86
CA SER A 56 -17.62 -12.67 0.47
C SER A 56 -16.36 -13.48 0.89
N PRO A 57 -16.52 -14.66 1.51
CA PRO A 57 -15.38 -15.52 1.92
C PRO A 57 -14.39 -15.79 0.79
N ASP A 58 -14.86 -15.95 -0.46
CA ASP A 58 -13.98 -16.23 -1.62
C ASP A 58 -13.13 -15.02 -2.02
N SER A 59 -13.58 -13.81 -1.67
CA SER A 59 -12.94 -12.54 -1.96
C SER A 59 -12.00 -12.07 -0.86
N GLN A 60 -11.82 -12.86 0.21
CA GLN A 60 -10.93 -12.54 1.32
C GLN A 60 -10.05 -13.71 1.76
N VAL A 61 -9.01 -13.37 2.52
CA VAL A 61 -8.18 -14.32 3.26
C VAL A 61 -7.94 -13.72 4.63
N ILE A 62 -8.34 -14.47 5.67
CA ILE A 62 -8.14 -14.07 7.07
C ILE A 62 -6.87 -14.76 7.57
N ILE A 63 -5.93 -14.00 8.12
CA ILE A 63 -4.63 -14.50 8.58
C ILE A 63 -4.52 -14.33 10.08
N ASP A 64 -4.35 -15.44 10.78
CA ASP A 64 -4.04 -15.49 12.21
C ASP A 64 -2.52 -15.45 12.39
N THR A 65 -2.00 -14.36 12.96
CA THR A 65 -0.57 -14.20 13.22
C THR A 65 -0.16 -14.62 14.63
N ARG A 66 -1.08 -15.13 15.45
CA ARG A 66 -0.76 -15.63 16.80
C ARG A 66 0.09 -16.88 16.70
N SER A 67 0.57 -17.38 17.84
CA SER A 67 1.33 -18.62 17.86
C SER A 67 0.51 -19.78 17.27
N LYS A 68 1.19 -20.70 16.58
CA LYS A 68 0.54 -21.88 15.98
C LYS A 68 -0.28 -22.68 16.99
N TYR A 69 0.17 -22.74 18.25
CA TYR A 69 -0.57 -23.37 19.33
C TYR A 69 -1.92 -22.68 19.59
N LYS A 70 -1.95 -21.35 19.72
CA LYS A 70 -3.20 -20.59 19.91
C LYS A 70 -4.15 -20.76 18.73
N TYR A 71 -3.63 -20.72 17.50
CA TYR A 71 -4.40 -20.98 16.29
C TYR A 71 -5.09 -22.37 16.35
N LEU A 72 -4.35 -23.42 16.73
CA LEU A 72 -4.89 -24.78 16.81
C LEU A 72 -5.93 -24.97 17.92
N LEU A 73 -5.83 -24.21 19.02
CA LEU A 73 -6.84 -24.23 20.09
C LEU A 73 -8.16 -23.57 19.68
N GLY A 74 -8.11 -22.62 18.75
CA GLY A 74 -9.28 -21.92 18.25
C GLY A 74 -8.90 -20.67 17.45
N HIS A 75 -9.55 -20.49 16.32
CA HIS A 75 -9.32 -19.37 15.40
C HIS A 75 -10.63 -18.95 14.73
N ILE A 76 -10.62 -17.77 14.10
CA ILE A 76 -11.76 -17.30 13.31
C ILE A 76 -12.03 -18.30 12.17
N PRO A 77 -13.29 -18.68 11.89
CA PRO A 77 -13.60 -19.60 10.80
C PRO A 77 -12.99 -19.15 9.46
N ASN A 78 -12.42 -20.10 8.72
CA ASN A 78 -11.68 -19.88 7.46
C ASN A 78 -10.37 -19.07 7.59
N ALA A 79 -9.93 -18.75 8.81
CA ALA A 79 -8.61 -18.16 9.02
C ALA A 79 -7.48 -19.17 8.80
N ILE A 80 -6.38 -18.68 8.24
CA ILE A 80 -5.18 -19.46 7.97
C ILE A 80 -4.03 -19.02 8.85
N HIS A 81 -3.14 -19.95 9.16
CA HIS A 81 -1.86 -19.68 9.81
C HIS A 81 -0.72 -19.90 8.80
N ILE A 82 0.06 -18.85 8.52
CA ILE A 82 1.08 -18.85 7.45
C ILE A 82 2.52 -18.96 7.95
N GLY A 83 2.70 -19.46 9.17
CA GLY A 83 4.00 -19.53 9.82
C GLY A 83 4.35 -18.24 10.54
N LYS A 84 5.64 -18.02 10.78
CA LYS A 84 6.13 -16.82 11.48
C LYS A 84 6.68 -15.82 10.47
N TRP A 85 6.72 -14.54 10.82
CA TRP A 85 7.27 -13.51 9.93
C TRP A 85 8.73 -13.79 9.55
N GLN A 86 9.50 -14.44 10.43
CA GLN A 86 10.90 -14.80 10.20
C GLN A 86 11.05 -15.73 8.99
N ASP A 87 10.06 -16.56 8.68
CA ASP A 87 10.09 -17.47 7.54
C ASP A 87 10.26 -16.68 6.23
N TYR A 88 9.75 -15.44 6.16
CA TYR A 88 9.78 -14.56 5.00
C TYR A 88 10.97 -13.58 5.01
N THR A 89 11.93 -13.82 5.90
CA THR A 89 13.11 -12.97 6.06
C THR A 89 14.40 -13.76 5.93
N LYS A 90 15.48 -13.05 5.62
CA LYS A 90 16.84 -13.57 5.56
C LYS A 90 17.75 -12.79 6.49
N LYS A 91 18.87 -13.41 6.83
CA LYS A 91 19.99 -12.78 7.52
C LYS A 91 21.08 -12.44 6.50
N VAL A 92 21.52 -11.19 6.46
CA VAL A 92 22.61 -10.74 5.58
C VAL A 92 23.63 -10.00 6.43
N ASN A 93 24.90 -10.41 6.38
CA ASN A 93 26.00 -9.75 7.10
C ASN A 93 25.71 -9.50 8.60
N GLY A 94 25.12 -10.48 9.28
CA GLY A 94 24.76 -10.32 10.70
C GLY A 94 23.37 -9.73 10.96
N ILE A 95 22.82 -8.96 10.02
CA ILE A 95 21.53 -8.25 10.15
C ILE A 95 20.39 -9.23 9.89
N LYS A 96 19.48 -9.38 10.87
CA LYS A 96 18.31 -10.27 10.79
C LYS A 96 17.06 -9.48 10.36
N GLY A 97 16.08 -10.18 9.80
CA GLY A 97 14.75 -9.65 9.53
C GLY A 97 14.59 -8.88 8.23
N LEU A 98 15.61 -8.91 7.36
CA LEU A 98 15.54 -8.36 6.01
C LEU A 98 14.59 -9.22 5.17
N LEU A 99 13.68 -8.60 4.42
CA LEU A 99 12.74 -9.37 3.60
C LEU A 99 13.46 -10.19 2.52
N ILE A 100 12.88 -11.34 2.23
CA ILE A 100 13.22 -12.08 1.00
C ILE A 100 12.47 -11.38 -0.13
N GLU A 101 13.23 -10.74 -1.02
CA GLU A 101 12.67 -9.94 -2.12
C GLU A 101 12.44 -10.75 -3.40
N ASP A 102 12.86 -12.02 -3.44
CA ASP A 102 12.62 -12.89 -4.61
C ASP A 102 11.11 -13.12 -4.82
N PRO A 103 10.51 -12.57 -5.89
CA PRO A 103 9.08 -12.71 -6.13
C PRO A 103 8.66 -14.16 -6.32
N LYS A 104 9.51 -15.01 -6.90
CA LYS A 104 9.19 -16.43 -7.13
C LYS A 104 9.02 -17.16 -5.81
N PHE A 105 9.93 -16.94 -4.86
CA PHE A 105 9.83 -17.48 -3.52
C PHE A 105 8.53 -17.04 -2.82
N ILE A 106 8.24 -15.73 -2.84
CA ILE A 106 7.04 -15.17 -2.20
C ILE A 106 5.77 -15.73 -2.83
N VAL A 107 5.63 -15.69 -4.15
CA VAL A 107 4.45 -16.22 -4.86
C VAL A 107 4.27 -17.71 -4.59
N THR A 108 5.33 -18.50 -4.68
CA THR A 108 5.28 -19.95 -4.43
C THR A 108 4.78 -20.24 -3.02
N ARG A 109 5.27 -19.48 -2.03
CA ARG A 109 4.88 -19.68 -0.64
C ARG A 109 3.47 -19.17 -0.35
N LEU A 110 3.06 -18.03 -0.88
CA LEU A 110 1.73 -17.45 -0.58
C LEU A 110 0.60 -18.18 -1.34
N LYS A 111 0.87 -18.70 -2.55
CA LYS A 111 -0.13 -19.40 -3.37
C LYS A 111 -0.73 -20.62 -2.67
N ARG A 112 0.06 -21.38 -1.91
CA ARG A 112 -0.42 -22.56 -1.16
C ARG A 112 -1.47 -22.23 -0.10
N TYR A 113 -1.55 -20.96 0.30
CA TYR A 113 -2.49 -20.44 1.29
C TYR A 113 -3.70 -19.75 0.65
N GLY A 114 -3.84 -19.79 -0.68
CA GLY A 114 -4.93 -19.12 -1.39
C GLY A 114 -4.82 -17.59 -1.40
N ILE A 115 -3.66 -17.04 -1.01
CA ILE A 115 -3.38 -15.60 -1.05
C ILE A 115 -3.15 -15.18 -2.50
N HIS A 116 -3.89 -14.17 -2.94
CA HIS A 116 -3.86 -13.67 -4.31
C HIS A 116 -4.11 -12.16 -4.34
N PRO A 117 -3.49 -11.38 -5.25
CA PRO A 117 -3.64 -9.92 -5.31
C PRO A 117 -5.08 -9.39 -5.43
N ASN A 118 -5.99 -10.22 -5.94
CA ASN A 118 -7.40 -9.83 -6.11
C ASN A 118 -8.23 -9.95 -4.81
N LYS A 119 -7.75 -10.71 -3.82
CA LYS A 119 -8.44 -10.92 -2.54
C LYS A 119 -8.05 -9.86 -1.51
N SER A 120 -8.96 -9.55 -0.61
CA SER A 120 -8.67 -8.74 0.57
C SER A 120 -7.94 -9.58 1.61
N ILE A 121 -6.83 -9.09 2.14
CA ILE A 121 -6.08 -9.73 3.22
C ILE A 121 -6.50 -9.06 4.53
N VAL A 122 -7.04 -9.85 5.45
CA VAL A 122 -7.40 -9.40 6.79
C VAL A 122 -6.50 -10.09 7.79
N ILE A 123 -5.76 -9.33 8.57
CA ILE A 123 -4.73 -9.84 9.47
C ILE A 123 -5.19 -9.59 10.90
N TYR A 124 -5.13 -10.60 11.75
CA TYR A 124 -5.41 -10.44 13.17
C TYR A 124 -4.34 -11.13 14.01
N GLY A 125 -4.15 -10.62 15.21
CA GLY A 125 -3.07 -11.01 16.10
C GLY A 125 -3.49 -10.88 17.54
N GLU A 126 -2.56 -11.13 18.46
CA GLU A 126 -2.86 -11.03 19.88
C GLU A 126 -2.85 -9.55 20.33
N PRO A 127 -3.94 -9.01 20.89
CA PRO A 127 -4.01 -7.63 21.38
C PRO A 127 -2.94 -7.30 22.41
N ASN A 128 -2.70 -8.28 23.29
CA ASN A 128 -1.79 -8.17 24.41
C ASN A 128 -0.36 -8.56 24.07
N ASP A 129 -0.06 -8.90 22.81
CA ASP A 129 1.30 -9.18 22.38
C ASP A 129 2.04 -7.86 22.10
N PRO A 130 3.07 -7.51 22.90
CA PRO A 130 3.82 -6.28 22.70
C PRO A 130 4.55 -6.25 21.35
N TRP A 131 4.81 -7.42 20.74
CA TRP A 131 5.50 -7.50 19.46
C TRP A 131 4.60 -7.24 18.25
N ARG A 132 3.27 -7.27 18.43
CA ARG A 132 2.26 -6.95 17.40
C ARG A 132 2.63 -7.57 16.05
N GLU A 133 2.75 -8.89 16.01
CA GLU A 133 3.15 -9.61 14.79
C GLU A 133 2.22 -9.33 13.60
N ASP A 134 0.95 -9.02 13.87
CA ASP A 134 -0.04 -8.57 12.88
C ASP A 134 0.43 -7.34 12.10
N GLY A 135 1.03 -6.35 12.78
CA GLY A 135 1.65 -5.19 12.13
C GLY A 135 2.85 -5.55 11.26
N ARG A 136 3.66 -6.52 11.69
CA ARG A 136 4.81 -7.01 10.90
C ARG A 136 4.36 -7.70 9.62
N PHE A 137 3.30 -8.51 9.68
CA PHE A 137 2.69 -9.13 8.50
C PHE A 137 2.00 -8.11 7.61
N PHE A 138 1.27 -7.14 8.17
CA PHE A 138 0.67 -6.04 7.42
C PHE A 138 1.72 -5.34 6.55
N TRP A 139 2.83 -4.91 7.15
CA TRP A 139 3.92 -4.28 6.42
C TRP A 139 4.52 -5.19 5.35
N MET A 140 4.64 -6.50 5.60
CA MET A 140 5.13 -7.44 4.59
C MET A 140 4.26 -7.49 3.35
N PHE A 141 2.95 -7.60 3.53
CA PHE A 141 2.02 -7.69 2.40
C PHE A 141 2.03 -6.40 1.57
N GLU A 142 2.07 -5.23 2.22
CA GLU A 142 2.27 -3.95 1.54
C GLU A 142 3.58 -3.93 0.74
N ARG A 143 4.69 -4.40 1.34
CA ARG A 143 6.00 -4.47 0.66
C ARG A 143 6.02 -5.48 -0.50
N PHE A 144 5.21 -6.53 -0.44
CA PHE A 144 5.05 -7.49 -1.54
C PHE A 144 4.10 -6.99 -2.63
N GLY A 145 3.47 -5.82 -2.47
CA GLY A 145 2.62 -5.19 -3.48
C GLY A 145 1.13 -5.57 -3.38
N PHE A 146 0.68 -6.05 -2.22
CA PHE A 146 -0.76 -6.22 -1.98
C PHE A 146 -1.36 -4.87 -1.59
N ASN A 147 -2.41 -4.47 -2.29
CA ASN A 147 -3.04 -3.15 -2.10
C ASN A 147 -4.32 -3.22 -1.25
N LYS A 148 -4.74 -4.42 -0.81
CA LYS A 148 -5.98 -4.64 -0.05
C LYS A 148 -5.63 -5.38 1.23
N VAL A 149 -4.94 -4.71 2.14
CA VAL A 149 -4.50 -5.28 3.42
C VAL A 149 -5.14 -4.48 4.54
N SER A 150 -5.65 -5.15 5.57
CA SER A 150 -6.23 -4.50 6.74
C SER A 150 -5.97 -5.33 8.00
N ILE A 151 -5.82 -4.65 9.14
CA ILE A 151 -5.74 -5.27 10.46
C ILE A 151 -7.15 -5.35 11.06
N PHE A 152 -7.53 -6.51 11.59
CA PHE A 152 -8.81 -6.69 12.27
C PHE A 152 -8.82 -5.93 13.61
N GLU A 153 -9.85 -5.13 13.83
CA GLU A 153 -9.99 -4.33 15.05
C GLU A 153 -10.20 -5.20 16.27
N GLY A 154 -9.45 -4.90 17.34
CA GLY A 154 -9.51 -5.66 18.59
C GLY A 154 -8.67 -6.92 18.62
N GLY A 155 -8.05 -7.29 17.49
CA GLY A 155 -7.22 -8.49 17.33
C GLY A 155 -8.01 -9.79 17.25
#